data_AF-A0AA38Z5X0-F1
#
_entry.id   AF-A0AA38Z5X0-F1
#
_cell.length_a   1.000
_cell.length_b   1.000
_cell.length_c   1.000
_cell.angle_alpha   90.00
_cell.angle_beta   90.00
_cell.angle_gamma   90.00
#
_symmetry.space_group_name_H-M   'P 1'
#
loop_
_entity.id
_entity.type
_entity.pdbx_description
1 polymer ?
#
loop_
_entity_poly.entity_id
_entity_poly.type
_entity_poly.pdbx_seq_one_letter_code
_entity_poly.pdbx_strand_id
1 'polypeptide(L)'
;MNFGLQKLVGDSGMERKRIDDYEPGPIPSPKPVDRFGFIKQEFNTSPEGLSKSRTANDHEREERRVRKWRKMIGIGGSDWKHYVRRKPNVVKRRIRKGIPDCLRGLVWQLISGSRDLLLMNPGVYEVYLFLIFSSQKVTLVRFF
;
A
#
# COMPACT_ATOMS: atom_id res chain seq x y z
N MET A 1 56.25 22.69 56.74
CA MET A 1 56.55 21.26 56.99
C MET A 1 56.93 20.65 55.66
N ASN A 2 58.19 20.23 55.54
CA ASN A 2 58.74 19.56 54.37
C ASN A 2 58.87 18.09 54.74
N PHE A 3 58.28 17.16 54.00
CA PHE A 3 58.76 15.78 53.87
C PHE A 3 58.14 15.16 52.61
N GLY A 4 58.99 14.78 51.66
CA GLY A 4 58.63 13.77 50.66
C GLY A 4 58.95 12.38 51.21
N LEU A 5 58.22 11.36 50.73
CA LEU A 5 58.78 10.14 50.14
C LEU A 5 57.65 9.20 49.67
N GLN A 6 58.02 8.35 48.72
CA GLN A 6 57.25 7.45 47.87
C GLN A 6 56.71 6.17 48.55
N LYS A 7 55.85 5.47 47.79
CA LYS A 7 55.55 4.00 47.70
C LYS A 7 54.12 3.63 48.13
N LEU A 8 53.41 2.65 47.55
CA LEU A 8 53.47 1.81 46.33
C LEU A 8 52.15 1.00 46.31
N VAL A 9 51.68 0.64 45.11
CA VAL A 9 50.84 -0.54 44.76
C VAL A 9 49.34 -0.52 45.10
N GLY A 10 48.52 -0.86 44.09
CA GLY A 10 47.12 -1.27 44.23
C GLY A 10 46.39 -1.34 42.88
N ASP A 11 46.60 -2.44 42.16
CA ASP A 11 45.91 -2.83 40.92
C ASP A 11 44.39 -3.03 41.11
N SER A 12 43.59 -2.60 40.13
CA SER A 12 42.34 -3.24 39.73
C SER A 12 41.81 -2.57 38.45
N GLY A 13 42.28 -3.08 37.31
CA GLY A 13 41.71 -2.78 36.00
C GLY A 13 40.25 -3.19 35.93
N MET A 14 39.35 -2.20 35.92
CA MET A 14 37.95 -2.41 35.55
C MET A 14 37.88 -2.45 34.01
N GLU A 15 38.07 -3.64 33.45
CA GLU A 15 37.89 -3.89 32.02
C GLU A 15 36.41 -3.75 31.67
N ARG A 16 36.03 -2.53 31.27
CA ARG A 16 34.73 -2.26 30.67
C ARG A 16 34.71 -2.91 29.30
N LYS A 17 34.10 -4.10 29.25
CA LYS A 17 33.66 -4.83 28.05
C LYS A 17 33.31 -3.85 26.93
N ARG A 18 34.14 -3.80 25.89
CA ARG A 18 33.70 -3.25 24.60
C ARG A 18 32.56 -4.15 24.14
N ILE A 19 31.37 -3.57 24.10
CA ILE A 19 30.20 -4.13 23.45
C ILE A 19 30.60 -4.39 22.00
N ASP A 20 30.38 -5.63 21.56
CA ASP A 20 30.67 -6.14 20.23
C ASP A 20 30.39 -5.09 19.14
N ASP A 21 31.39 -4.89 18.28
CA ASP A 21 31.27 -4.20 17.00
C ASP A 21 30.31 -4.99 16.10
N TYR A 22 29.00 -4.84 16.30
CA TYR A 22 28.01 -5.27 15.33
C TYR A 22 28.02 -4.26 14.18
N GLU A 23 28.93 -4.47 13.23
CA GLU A 23 28.84 -3.87 11.90
C GLU A 23 27.53 -4.38 11.26
N PRO A 24 26.51 -3.52 11.04
CA PRO A 24 25.35 -3.94 10.27
C PRO A 24 25.86 -4.23 8.87
N GLY A 25 25.88 -5.51 8.50
CA GLY A 25 26.23 -5.93 7.15
C GLY A 25 25.42 -5.11 6.12
N PRO A 26 25.92 -4.96 4.89
CA PRO A 26 25.33 -4.06 3.90
C PRO A 26 23.82 -4.31 3.80
N ILE A 27 23.03 -3.29 4.15
CA ILE A 27 21.56 -3.35 4.04
C ILE A 27 21.26 -3.66 2.57
N PRO A 28 20.57 -4.77 2.25
CA PRO A 28 20.26 -5.09 0.87
C PRO A 28 19.51 -3.90 0.26
N SER A 29 20.00 -3.40 -0.88
CA SER A 29 19.42 -2.24 -1.56
C SER A 29 17.91 -2.47 -1.73
N PRO A 30 17.05 -1.49 -1.40
CA PRO A 30 15.60 -1.67 -1.51
C PRO A 30 15.26 -2.11 -2.93
N LYS A 31 14.73 -3.33 -3.07
CA LYS A 31 14.31 -3.84 -4.37
C LYS A 31 13.25 -2.89 -4.92
N PRO A 32 13.31 -2.49 -6.20
CA PRO A 32 12.33 -1.57 -6.76
C PRO A 32 10.94 -2.18 -6.64
N VAL A 33 10.01 -1.46 -6.00
CA VAL A 33 8.60 -1.86 -5.88
C VAL A 33 7.75 -1.20 -6.98
N ASP A 34 6.65 -1.85 -7.33
CA ASP A 34 5.61 -1.25 -8.16
C ASP A 34 4.74 -0.27 -7.36
N ARG A 35 3.70 0.26 -8.02
CA ARG A 35 2.79 1.24 -7.40
C ARG A 35 1.93 0.63 -6.27
N PHE A 36 1.77 -0.69 -6.25
CA PHE A 36 0.98 -1.41 -5.25
C PHE A 36 1.85 -2.00 -4.13
N GLY A 37 3.17 -1.81 -4.20
CA GLY A 37 4.11 -2.30 -3.19
C GLY A 37 4.67 -3.70 -3.48
N PHE A 38 4.38 -4.29 -4.65
CA PHE A 38 4.98 -5.56 -5.04
C PHE A 38 6.40 -5.37 -5.56
N ILE A 39 7.31 -6.26 -5.15
CA ILE A 39 8.71 -6.25 -5.60
C ILE A 39 8.75 -6.57 -7.09
N LYS A 40 9.39 -5.70 -7.89
CA LYS A 40 9.61 -5.95 -9.32
C LYS A 40 10.71 -7.00 -9.48
N GLN A 41 10.42 -8.05 -10.23
CA GLN A 41 11.45 -8.98 -10.67
C GLN A 41 12.33 -8.29 -11.72
N GLU A 42 13.64 -8.28 -11.50
CA GLU A 42 14.60 -7.69 -12.43
C GLU A 42 14.78 -8.60 -13.65
N PHE A 43 13.86 -8.53 -14.60
CA PHE A 43 14.11 -8.98 -15.96
C PHE A 43 14.72 -7.82 -16.72
N ASN A 44 16.04 -7.89 -16.99
CA ASN A 44 16.86 -7.06 -17.91
C ASN A 44 16.08 -6.02 -18.74
N THR A 45 15.52 -5.00 -18.09
CA THR A 45 14.83 -3.89 -18.74
C THR A 45 15.60 -2.66 -18.31
N SER A 46 16.32 -2.09 -19.28
CA SER A 46 17.27 -0.98 -19.11
C SER A 46 16.78 0.08 -18.09
N PRO A 47 17.61 0.46 -17.10
CA PRO A 47 17.29 1.50 -16.14
C PRO A 47 17.63 2.89 -16.70
N GLU A 48 17.08 3.28 -17.86
CA GLU A 48 17.43 4.57 -18.47
C GLU A 48 16.53 5.73 -18.01
N GLY A 49 16.99 6.40 -16.94
CA GLY A 49 17.41 7.81 -17.03
C GLY A 49 16.38 8.92 -17.31
N LEU A 50 15.07 8.66 -17.37
CA LEU A 50 14.08 9.67 -17.81
C LEU A 50 13.13 10.21 -16.71
N SER A 51 13.47 10.01 -15.43
CA SER A 51 12.48 9.87 -14.34
C SER A 51 11.81 11.15 -13.78
N LYS A 52 12.32 12.36 -14.03
CA LYS A 52 11.72 13.59 -13.45
C LYS A 52 10.79 14.39 -14.38
N SER A 53 11.11 14.48 -15.68
CA SER A 53 10.27 15.22 -16.64
C SER A 53 9.08 14.39 -17.14
N ARG A 54 9.30 13.07 -17.35
CA ARG A 54 8.21 12.15 -17.72
C ARG A 54 7.14 12.05 -16.64
N THR A 55 7.53 12.05 -15.37
CA THR A 55 6.60 11.93 -14.24
C THR A 55 5.68 13.13 -14.10
N ALA A 56 6.14 14.35 -14.38
CA ALA A 56 5.29 15.55 -14.36
C ALA A 56 4.22 15.51 -15.47
N ASN A 57 4.61 15.17 -16.71
CA ASN A 57 3.67 15.03 -17.83
C ASN A 57 2.70 13.87 -17.61
N ASP A 58 3.19 12.75 -17.08
CA ASP A 58 2.36 11.59 -16.72
C ASP A 58 1.34 11.93 -15.62
N HIS A 59 1.74 12.73 -14.62
CA HIS A 59 0.84 13.21 -13.58
C HIS A 59 -0.26 14.11 -14.15
N GLU A 60 0.12 15.08 -15.00
CA GLU A 60 -0.85 15.99 -15.62
C GLU A 60 -1.81 15.23 -16.56
N ARG A 61 -1.32 14.21 -17.27
CA ARG A 61 -2.14 13.30 -18.06
C ARG A 61 -3.10 12.51 -17.17
N GLU A 62 -2.64 12.02 -16.03
CA GLU A 62 -3.45 11.27 -15.08
C GLU A 62 -4.57 12.12 -14.50
N GLU A 63 -4.27 13.34 -14.07
CA GLU A 63 -5.26 14.29 -13.58
C GLU A 63 -6.35 14.59 -14.62
N ARG A 64 -5.97 14.73 -15.89
CA ARG A 64 -6.95 14.86 -16.99
C ARG A 64 -7.84 13.63 -17.10
N ARG A 65 -7.31 12.42 -16.88
CA ARG A 65 -8.13 11.18 -16.85
C ARG A 65 -9.07 11.22 -15.66
N VAL A 66 -8.58 11.50 -14.46
CA VAL A 66 -9.35 11.59 -13.22
C VAL A 66 -10.51 12.58 -13.36
N ARG A 67 -10.25 13.81 -13.84
CA ARG A 67 -11.30 14.83 -14.07
C ARG A 67 -12.40 14.33 -15.00
N LYS A 68 -12.00 13.71 -16.12
CA LYS A 68 -12.98 13.18 -17.08
C LYS A 68 -13.77 12.01 -16.49
N TRP A 69 -13.17 11.18 -15.64
CA TRP A 69 -13.86 10.10 -14.94
C TRP A 69 -14.80 10.63 -13.85
N ARG A 70 -14.39 11.60 -13.05
CA ARG A 70 -15.23 12.25 -12.02
C ARG A 70 -16.51 12.83 -12.64
N LYS A 71 -16.41 13.45 -13.83
CA LYS A 71 -17.57 13.94 -14.60
C LYS A 71 -18.52 12.82 -15.06
N MET A 72 -18.03 11.60 -15.24
CA MET A 72 -18.86 10.47 -15.68
C MET A 72 -19.61 9.81 -14.53
N ILE A 73 -18.96 9.70 -13.38
CA ILE A 73 -19.50 8.98 -12.23
C ILE A 73 -20.30 9.89 -11.29
N GLY A 74 -20.09 11.21 -11.32
CA GLY A 74 -20.71 12.13 -10.39
C GLY A 74 -20.12 12.01 -8.98
N ILE A 75 -20.78 12.60 -8.00
CA ILE A 75 -20.38 12.48 -6.59
C ILE A 75 -20.86 11.12 -6.08
N GLY A 76 -19.95 10.29 -5.57
CA GLY A 76 -20.29 8.98 -5.01
C GLY A 76 -20.92 7.97 -5.98
N GLY A 77 -20.94 8.25 -7.29
CA GLY A 77 -21.56 7.39 -8.31
C GLY A 77 -22.95 7.82 -8.79
N SER A 78 -23.47 8.98 -8.36
CA SER A 78 -24.83 9.47 -8.67
C SER A 78 -25.17 9.47 -10.17
N ASP A 79 -24.20 9.84 -11.02
CA ASP A 79 -24.47 10.09 -12.44
C ASP A 79 -24.17 8.86 -13.31
N TRP A 80 -23.58 7.81 -12.72
CA TRP A 80 -23.06 6.66 -13.43
C TRP A 80 -24.12 5.97 -14.30
N LYS A 81 -25.26 5.60 -13.70
CA LYS A 81 -26.36 4.90 -14.40
C LYS A 81 -26.85 5.70 -15.61
N HIS A 82 -27.03 7.00 -15.43
CA HIS A 82 -27.44 7.90 -16.52
C HIS A 82 -26.38 8.00 -17.61
N TYR A 83 -25.10 8.17 -17.23
CA TYR A 83 -23.99 8.33 -18.18
C TYR A 83 -23.75 7.06 -19.01
N VAL A 84 -23.79 5.88 -18.39
CA VAL A 84 -23.64 4.59 -19.07
C VAL A 84 -24.74 4.40 -20.11
N ARG A 85 -26.00 4.67 -19.74
CA ARG A 85 -27.15 4.57 -20.66
C ARG A 85 -27.00 5.52 -21.85
N ARG A 86 -26.55 6.75 -21.63
CA ARG A 86 -26.42 7.76 -22.69
C ARG A 86 -25.19 7.56 -23.57
N LYS A 87 -24.08 7.07 -23.02
CA LYS A 87 -22.76 7.03 -23.71
C LYS A 87 -22.02 5.70 -23.50
N PRO A 88 -22.62 4.54 -23.83
CA PRO A 88 -22.05 3.22 -23.54
C PRO A 88 -20.70 3.01 -24.23
N ASN A 89 -20.56 3.46 -25.48
CA ASN A 89 -19.31 3.34 -26.25
C ASN A 89 -18.15 4.14 -25.63
N VAL A 90 -18.44 5.30 -25.05
CA VAL A 90 -17.42 6.14 -24.38
C VAL A 90 -16.96 5.46 -23.09
N VAL A 91 -17.89 4.89 -22.32
CA VAL A 91 -17.59 4.13 -21.11
C VAL A 91 -16.71 2.92 -21.44
N LYS A 92 -17.13 2.08 -22.38
CA LYS A 92 -16.39 0.89 -22.81
C LYS A 92 -14.97 1.24 -23.24
N ARG A 93 -14.80 2.29 -24.06
CA ARG A 93 -13.48 2.78 -24.49
C ARG A 93 -12.60 3.22 -23.33
N ARG A 94 -13.16 3.87 -22.30
CA ARG A 94 -12.39 4.37 -21.16
C ARG A 94 -12.01 3.27 -20.19
N ILE A 95 -12.89 2.29 -19.97
CA ILE A 95 -12.57 1.09 -19.19
C ILE A 95 -11.38 0.36 -19.85
N ARG A 96 -11.41 0.16 -21.17
CA ARG A 96 -10.28 -0.44 -21.91
C ARG A 96 -8.98 0.36 -21.83
N LYS A 97 -9.05 1.70 -21.69
CA LYS A 97 -7.88 2.56 -21.46
C LYS A 97 -7.36 2.50 -20.01
N GLY A 98 -8.12 1.92 -19.10
CA GLY A 98 -7.81 1.87 -17.68
C GLY A 98 -8.56 2.92 -16.86
N ILE A 99 -9.03 2.48 -15.69
CA ILE A 99 -9.62 3.30 -14.65
C ILE A 99 -8.48 3.88 -13.79
N PRO A 100 -8.47 5.20 -13.49
CA PRO A 100 -7.53 5.81 -12.56
C PRO A 100 -7.55 5.13 -11.20
N ASP A 101 -6.38 4.89 -10.62
CA ASP A 101 -6.20 4.11 -9.38
C ASP A 101 -7.06 4.64 -8.24
N CYS A 102 -7.06 5.97 -8.05
CA CYS A 102 -7.84 6.65 -7.02
C CYS A 102 -9.37 6.52 -7.18
N LEU A 103 -9.84 6.05 -8.33
CA LEU A 103 -11.26 5.83 -8.62
C LEU A 103 -11.63 4.35 -8.73
N ARG A 104 -10.67 3.41 -8.71
CA ARG A 104 -10.95 1.98 -8.90
C ARG A 104 -11.89 1.42 -7.85
N GLY A 105 -11.69 1.79 -6.58
CA GLY A 105 -12.53 1.32 -5.47
C GLY A 105 -14.02 1.58 -5.71
N LEU A 106 -14.38 2.77 -6.18
CA LEU A 106 -15.76 3.12 -6.50
C LEU A 106 -16.20 2.54 -7.86
N VAL A 107 -15.40 2.75 -8.91
CA VAL A 107 -15.80 2.43 -10.29
C VAL A 107 -15.97 0.93 -10.50
N TRP A 108 -15.13 0.09 -9.91
CA TRP A 108 -15.31 -1.36 -10.00
C TRP A 108 -16.61 -1.81 -9.36
N GLN A 109 -17.01 -1.23 -8.22
CA GLN A 109 -18.30 -1.54 -7.60
C GLN A 109 -19.49 -1.09 -8.46
N LEU A 110 -19.36 0.04 -9.15
CA LEU A 110 -20.38 0.58 -10.03
C LEU A 110 -20.55 -0.27 -11.31
N ILE A 111 -19.47 -0.84 -11.85
CA ILE A 111 -19.53 -1.69 -13.06
C ILE A 111 -20.09 -3.07 -12.72
N SER A 112 -19.71 -3.66 -11.59
CA SER A 112 -20.19 -4.98 -11.18
C SER A 112 -21.62 -4.97 -10.65
N GLY A 113 -22.16 -3.79 -10.29
CA GLY A 113 -23.43 -3.68 -9.57
C GLY A 113 -23.30 -3.95 -8.06
N SER A 114 -22.10 -4.26 -7.56
CA SER A 114 -21.90 -4.57 -6.14
C SER A 114 -22.23 -3.38 -5.23
N ARG A 115 -22.15 -2.14 -5.74
CA ARG A 115 -22.51 -0.94 -4.97
C ARG A 115 -23.99 -0.96 -4.54
N ASP A 116 -24.88 -1.33 -5.45
CA ASP A 116 -26.31 -1.41 -5.16
C ASP A 116 -26.58 -2.56 -4.18
N LEU A 117 -25.96 -3.74 -4.40
CA LEU A 117 -26.08 -4.89 -3.50
C LEU A 117 -25.62 -4.58 -2.08
N LEU A 118 -24.49 -3.88 -1.93
CA LEU A 118 -23.95 -3.45 -0.64
C LEU A 118 -24.93 -2.52 0.08
N LEU A 119 -25.56 -1.58 -0.63
CA LEU A 119 -26.52 -0.64 -0.04
C LEU A 119 -27.86 -1.29 0.31
N MET A 120 -28.28 -2.29 -0.46
CA MET A 120 -29.52 -3.03 -0.21
C MET A 120 -29.41 -4.04 0.94
N ASN A 121 -28.19 -4.47 1.28
CA ASN A 121 -27.94 -5.53 2.26
C ASN A 121 -26.95 -5.08 3.35
N PRO A 122 -27.29 -4.05 4.14
CA PRO A 122 -26.41 -3.55 5.19
C PRO A 122 -26.15 -4.62 6.25
N GLY A 123 -24.91 -4.75 6.72
CA GLY A 123 -24.56 -5.65 7.82
C GLY A 123 -24.39 -7.13 7.42
N VAL A 124 -24.74 -7.51 6.19
CA VAL A 124 -24.72 -8.92 5.77
C VAL A 124 -23.30 -9.49 5.79
N TYR A 125 -22.31 -8.73 5.33
CA TYR A 125 -20.93 -9.19 5.30
C TYR A 125 -20.36 -9.36 6.72
N GLU A 126 -20.70 -8.43 7.61
CA GLU A 126 -20.33 -8.43 9.02
C GLU A 126 -20.90 -9.65 9.75
N VAL A 127 -22.16 -10.00 9.46
CA VAL A 127 -22.79 -11.23 9.96
C VAL A 127 -22.06 -12.47 9.44
N TYR A 128 -21.78 -12.56 8.14
CA TYR A 128 -21.02 -13.69 7.59
C TYR A 128 -19.63 -13.83 8.21
N LEU A 129 -18.91 -12.71 8.38
CA LEU A 129 -17.63 -12.70 9.08
C LEU A 129 -17.78 -13.22 10.51
N PHE A 130 -18.73 -12.68 11.28
CA PHE A 130 -18.97 -13.11 12.66
C PHE A 130 -19.27 -14.60 12.76
N LEU A 131 -20.11 -15.12 11.86
CA LEU A 131 -20.45 -16.54 11.80
C LEU A 131 -19.22 -17.40 11.51
N ILE A 132 -18.43 -17.04 10.50
CA ILE A 132 -17.19 -17.76 10.16
C ILE A 132 -16.25 -17.77 11.37
N PHE A 133 -16.00 -16.61 11.99
CA PHE A 133 -15.11 -16.52 13.14
C PHE A 133 -15.63 -17.28 14.37
N SER A 134 -16.94 -17.28 14.61
CA SER A 134 -17.55 -17.99 15.73
C SER A 134 -17.51 -19.50 15.53
N SER A 135 -17.79 -19.98 14.31
CA SER A 135 -17.67 -21.40 13.97
C SER A 135 -16.24 -21.90 14.13
N GLN A 136 -15.22 -21.15 13.69
CA GLN A 136 -13.82 -21.54 13.88
C GLN A 136 -13.41 -21.62 15.35
N LYS A 137 -13.91 -20.71 16.21
CA LYS A 137 -13.70 -20.79 17.67
C LYS A 137 -14.36 -22.02 18.28
N VAL A 138 -15.59 -22.34 17.88
CA VAL A 138 -16.31 -23.54 18.36
C VAL A 138 -15.60 -24.82 17.90
N THR A 139 -15.02 -24.83 16.69
CA THR A 139 -14.21 -25.94 16.20
C THR A 139 -12.91 -26.07 17.01
N LEU A 140 -12.19 -24.97 17.27
CA LEU A 140 -10.96 -25.00 18.07
C LEU A 140 -11.20 -25.52 19.50
N VAL A 141 -12.28 -25.10 20.16
CA VAL A 141 -12.65 -25.55 21.52
C VAL A 141 -13.08 -27.01 21.57
N ARG A 142 -13.54 -27.61 20.46
CA ARG A 142 -13.88 -29.04 20.39
C ARG A 142 -12.69 -29.96 20.09
N PHE A 143 -11.53 -29.40 19.75
CA PHE A 143 -10.30 -30.16 19.49
C PHE A 143 -9.31 -30.16 20.67
N PHE A 144 -9.63 -29.49 21.78
CA PHE A 144 -8.94 -29.60 23.08
C PHE A 144 -9.85 -30.28 24.09
#